data_AF-A0A831NXE2-F1
#
_entry.id   AF-A0A831NXE2-F1
#
_cell.length_a   1.000
_cell.length_b   1.000
_cell.length_c   1.000
_cell.angle_alpha   90.00
_cell.angle_beta   90.00
_cell.angle_gamma   90.00
#
_symmetry.space_group_name_H-M   'P 1'
#
loop_
_entity.id
_entity.type
_entity.pdbx_description
1 polymer ?
#
loop_
_entity_poly.entity_id
_entity_poly.type
_entity_poly.pdbx_seq_one_letter_code
_entity_poly.pdbx_strand_id
1 'polypeptide(L)'
;MTENLRDRVLGIFVRARRDLLAPPIFLNKVVVGDSLRISISRRGLRVELPKDLLEREDFEEVLLSTFRHALAHAHYCPYDVVTMRELLKAAYLELNNWDMAYF
;
A
#
# COMPACT_ATOMS: atom_id res chain seq x y z
N MET A 1 15.73 19.06 8.81
CA MET A 1 14.57 18.53 9.57
C MET A 1 13.52 17.85 8.69
N THR A 2 13.33 18.25 7.43
CA THR A 2 12.37 17.63 6.49
C THR A 2 12.81 16.30 5.88
N GLU A 3 14.12 16.06 5.75
CA GLU A 3 14.68 14.85 5.14
C GLU A 3 14.41 13.60 6.01
N ASN A 4 14.57 13.73 7.33
CA ASN A 4 14.29 12.66 8.29
C ASN A 4 12.82 12.22 8.29
N LEU A 5 11.87 13.18 8.21
CA LEU A 5 10.44 12.87 8.16
C LEU A 5 10.08 12.12 6.86
N ARG A 6 10.64 12.54 5.72
CA ARG A 6 10.39 11.89 4.44
C ARG A 6 10.84 10.44 4.46
N ASP A 7 12.04 10.17 4.96
CA ASP A 7 12.61 8.83 5.02
C ASP A 7 11.83 7.94 5.99
N ARG A 8 11.41 8.49 7.13
CA ARG A 8 10.56 7.79 8.10
C ARG A 8 9.22 7.40 7.49
N VAL A 9 8.53 8.33 6.84
CA VAL A 9 7.27 8.08 6.14
C VAL A 9 7.45 7.04 5.02
N LEU A 10 8.55 7.13 4.26
CA LEU A 10 8.88 6.15 3.23
C LEU A 10 9.08 4.76 3.81
N GLY A 11 9.80 4.63 4.93
CA GLY A 11 10.03 3.36 5.60
C GLY A 11 8.72 2.68 6.02
N ILE A 12 7.81 3.44 6.63
CA ILE A 12 6.48 2.95 7.05
C ILE A 12 5.65 2.54 5.82
N PHE A 13 5.67 3.35 4.75
CA PHE A 13 4.96 3.02 3.52
C PHE A 13 5.50 1.77 2.83
N VAL A 14 6.83 1.61 2.77
CA VAL A 14 7.47 0.42 2.19
C VAL A 14 7.08 -0.84 2.97
N ARG A 15 6.99 -0.75 4.30
CA ARG A 15 6.47 -1.83 5.15
C ARG A 15 5.03 -2.18 4.76
N ALA A 16 4.11 -1.19 4.74
CA ALA A 16 2.72 -1.42 4.35
C ALA A 16 2.58 -2.05 2.95
N ARG A 17 3.40 -1.59 2.00
CA ARG A 17 3.44 -2.14 0.64
C ARG A 17 3.88 -3.60 0.62
N ARG A 18 4.92 -3.97 1.38
CA ARG A 18 5.38 -5.36 1.48
C ARG A 18 4.33 -6.27 2.10
N ASP A 19 3.67 -5.80 3.16
CA ASP A 19 2.61 -6.55 3.85
C ASP A 19 1.44 -6.89 2.91
N LEU A 20 1.15 -6.01 1.94
CA LEU A 20 0.06 -6.17 0.98
C LEU A 20 0.52 -6.60 -0.42
N LEU A 21 1.81 -6.95 -0.59
CA LEU A 21 2.41 -7.31 -1.88
C LEU A 21 2.12 -6.31 -3.02
N ALA A 22 1.92 -5.04 -2.67
CA ALA A 22 1.52 -4.02 -3.62
C ALA A 22 2.69 -3.63 -4.55
N PRO A 23 2.40 -3.25 -5.82
CA PRO A 23 3.43 -2.88 -6.79
C PRO A 23 4.25 -1.67 -6.32
N PRO A 24 5.46 -1.44 -6.87
CA PRO A 24 6.28 -0.28 -6.54
C PRO A 24 5.55 1.05 -6.77
N ILE A 25 5.41 1.84 -5.71
CA ILE A 25 4.86 3.19 -5.73
C ILE A 25 5.93 4.12 -5.16
N PHE A 26 6.31 5.15 -5.92
CA PHE A 26 7.31 6.13 -5.50
C PHE A 26 6.69 7.22 -4.60
N LEU A 27 7.41 7.63 -3.56
CA LEU A 27 7.00 8.73 -2.69
C LEU A 27 7.30 10.08 -3.34
N ASN A 28 6.25 10.75 -3.79
CA ASN A 28 6.35 12.01 -4.51
C ASN A 28 6.45 13.21 -3.55
N LYS A 29 5.53 13.31 -2.57
CA LYS A 29 5.47 14.46 -1.66
C LYS A 29 5.02 14.06 -0.25
N VAL A 30 5.68 14.63 0.74
CA VAL A 30 5.25 14.63 2.14
C VAL A 30 5.09 16.09 2.55
N VAL A 31 3.93 16.46 3.08
CA VAL A 31 3.63 17.81 3.55
C VAL A 31 3.06 17.71 4.95
N VAL A 32 3.42 18.67 5.80
CA VAL A 32 2.79 18.86 7.10
C VAL A 32 1.68 19.89 6.92
N GLY A 33 0.43 19.50 7.20
CA GLY A 33 -0.77 20.31 6.98
C GLY A 33 -1.70 20.27 8.19
N ASP A 34 -3.00 20.47 7.94
CA ASP A 34 -4.03 20.49 9.00
C ASP A 34 -4.84 19.18 9.06
N SER A 35 -4.73 18.33 8.03
CA SER A 35 -5.51 17.10 7.93
C SER A 35 -4.68 15.93 7.41
N LEU A 36 -5.03 14.72 7.85
CA LEU A 36 -4.44 13.49 7.32
C LEU A 36 -5.03 13.20 5.94
N ARG A 37 -4.22 13.30 4.88
CA ARG A 37 -4.62 12.92 3.52
C ARG A 37 -3.58 12.04 2.87
N ILE A 38 -4.04 10.93 2.32
CA ILE A 38 -3.22 10.02 1.54
C ILE A 38 -3.83 9.92 0.14
N SER A 39 -3.00 10.18 -0.87
CA SER A 39 -3.41 10.01 -2.27
C SER A 39 -2.38 9.18 -3.02
N ILE A 40 -2.87 8.11 -3.65
CA ILE A 40 -2.10 7.22 -4.50
C ILE A 40 -2.60 7.43 -5.93
N SER A 41 -1.70 7.81 -6.83
CA SER A 41 -2.04 7.92 -8.26
C SER A 41 -0.85 7.50 -9.12
N ARG A 42 -1.00 7.57 -10.46
CA ARG A 42 0.12 7.35 -11.40
C ARG A 42 1.33 8.25 -11.15
N ARG A 43 1.14 9.37 -10.45
CA ARG A 43 2.22 10.31 -10.05
C ARG A 43 2.85 9.95 -8.69
N GLY A 44 2.61 8.75 -8.17
CA GLY A 44 3.14 8.28 -6.90
C GLY A 44 2.28 8.63 -5.69
N LEU A 45 2.84 8.37 -4.51
CA LEU A 45 2.24 8.63 -3.21
C LEU A 45 2.44 10.10 -2.81
N ARG A 46 1.34 10.76 -2.42
CA ARG A 46 1.37 12.06 -1.74
C ARG A 46 0.70 11.95 -0.38
N VAL A 47 1.38 12.43 0.65
CA VAL A 47 0.96 12.35 2.06
C VAL A 47 0.92 13.76 2.63
N GLU A 48 -0.21 14.11 3.24
CA GLU A 48 -0.37 15.26 4.12
C GLU A 48 -0.58 14.73 5.54
N LEU A 49 0.26 15.17 6.47
CA LEU A 49 0.22 14.76 7.88
C LEU A 49 -0.11 15.97 8.75
N PRO A 50 -1.07 15.88 9.67
CA PRO A 50 -1.32 16.96 10.59
C PRO A 50 -0.26 16.96 11.71
N LYS A 51 0.06 18.14 12.27
CA LYS A 51 1.17 18.30 13.22
C LYS A 51 0.98 17.52 14.51
N ASP A 52 -0.24 17.52 15.02
CA ASP A 52 -0.68 16.74 16.18
C ASP A 52 -0.38 15.25 16.03
N LEU A 53 -0.58 14.69 14.83
CA LEU A 53 -0.26 13.29 14.57
C LEU A 53 1.24 12.99 14.66
N LEU A 54 2.11 13.94 14.30
CA LEU A 54 3.57 13.76 14.36
C LEU A 54 4.10 13.70 15.79
N GLU A 55 3.40 14.34 16.74
CA GLU A 55 3.79 14.43 18.15
C GLU A 55 3.29 13.24 18.98
N ARG A 56 2.42 12.40 18.41
CA ARG A 56 1.88 11.22 19.08
C ARG A 56 2.92 10.10 19.19
N GLU A 57 2.91 9.41 20.32
CA GLU A 57 3.76 8.22 20.55
C GLU A 57 3.43 7.08 19.58
N ASP A 58 2.15 6.91 19.23
CA ASP A 58 1.65 5.86 18.33
C ASP A 58 1.66 6.27 16.84
N PHE A 59 2.33 7.37 16.49
CA PHE A 59 2.40 7.92 15.13
C PHE A 59 2.65 6.86 14.05
N GLU A 60 3.65 6.00 14.26
CA GLU A 60 4.05 5.02 13.25
C GLU A 60 2.99 3.94 13.03
N GLU A 61 2.32 3.51 14.09
CA GLU A 61 1.27 2.49 14.01
C GLU A 61 0.02 3.04 13.33
N VAL A 62 -0.37 4.27 13.68
CA VAL A 62 -1.49 4.97 13.04
C VAL A 62 -1.20 5.16 11.56
N LEU A 63 0.00 5.63 11.21
CA LEU A 63 0.37 5.86 9.82
C LEU A 63 0.48 4.54 9.03
N LEU A 64 1.02 3.49 9.63
CA LEU A 64 1.08 2.15 9.04
C LEU A 64 -0.31 1.61 8.72
N SER A 65 -1.23 1.67 9.68
CA SER A 65 -2.62 1.27 9.50
C SER A 65 -3.29 2.07 8.38
N THR A 66 -3.08 3.39 8.35
CA THR A 66 -3.64 4.26 7.32
C THR A 66 -3.09 3.92 5.93
N PHE A 67 -1.79 3.62 5.81
CA PHE A 67 -1.21 3.18 4.53
C PHE A 67 -1.76 1.83 4.09
N ARG A 68 -1.92 0.87 5.01
CA ARG A 68 -2.55 -0.42 4.68
C ARG A 68 -3.96 -0.23 4.16
N HIS A 69 -4.74 0.64 4.79
CA HIS A 69 -6.09 0.97 4.32
C HIS A 69 -6.07 1.64 2.93
N ALA A 70 -5.22 2.64 2.71
CA ALA A 70 -5.12 3.33 1.43
C ALA A 70 -4.62 2.40 0.29
N LEU A 71 -3.63 1.55 0.59
CA LEU A 71 -3.15 0.53 -0.33
C LEU A 71 -4.21 -0.53 -0.56
N ALA A 72 -4.96 -0.95 0.46
CA ALA A 72 -6.08 -1.85 0.29
C ALA A 72 -7.12 -1.24 -0.64
N HIS A 73 -7.39 0.08 -0.62
CA HIS A 73 -8.25 0.72 -1.63
C HIS A 73 -7.64 0.80 -3.02
N ALA A 74 -6.34 1.08 -3.14
CA ALA A 74 -5.64 1.08 -4.42
C ALA A 74 -5.52 -0.34 -5.02
N HIS A 75 -5.45 -1.34 -4.14
CA HIS A 75 -5.31 -2.75 -4.46
C HIS A 75 -6.67 -3.45 -4.63
N TYR A 76 -7.71 -3.01 -3.91
CA TYR A 76 -9.15 -3.21 -4.19
C TYR A 76 -9.55 -2.33 -5.37
N CYS A 77 -8.84 -2.49 -6.48
CA CYS A 77 -9.57 -2.58 -7.72
C CYS A 77 -10.45 -3.86 -7.61
N PRO A 78 -11.68 -3.91 -8.14
CA PRO A 78 -12.53 -5.12 -8.22
C PRO A 78 -11.95 -6.24 -9.11
N TYR A 79 -10.63 -6.30 -9.17
CA TYR A 79 -9.81 -7.25 -9.84
C TYR A 79 -8.61 -7.50 -8.91
N ASP A 80 -8.30 -8.76 -8.67
CA ASP A 80 -7.94 -9.46 -9.87
C ASP A 80 -8.58 -10.82 -10.04
N VAL A 81 -9.91 -10.85 -10.25
CA VAL A 81 -10.59 -12.04 -10.77
C VAL A 81 -9.92 -12.50 -12.08
N VAL A 82 -9.40 -11.57 -12.89
CA VAL A 82 -8.65 -11.91 -14.11
C VAL A 82 -7.31 -12.52 -13.75
N THR A 83 -6.45 -11.90 -12.95
CA THR A 83 -5.17 -12.51 -12.54
C THR A 83 -5.35 -13.76 -11.70
N MET A 84 -6.35 -13.84 -10.83
CA MET A 84 -6.74 -15.06 -10.11
C MET A 84 -7.16 -16.14 -11.10
N ARG A 85 -7.95 -15.80 -12.13
CA ARG A 85 -8.33 -16.73 -13.19
C ARG A 85 -7.14 -17.15 -14.06
N GLU A 86 -6.22 -16.24 -14.37
CA GLU A 86 -5.03 -16.56 -15.15
C GLU A 86 -4.02 -17.38 -14.34
N LEU A 87 -3.90 -17.16 -13.02
CA LEU A 87 -3.16 -18.02 -12.09
C LEU A 87 -3.80 -19.41 -11.98
N LEU A 88 -5.13 -19.48 -11.84
CA LEU A 88 -5.89 -20.73 -11.83
C LEU A 88 -5.71 -21.52 -13.14
N LYS A 89 -5.75 -20.84 -14.29
CA LYS A 89 -5.45 -21.45 -15.58
C LYS A 89 -4.00 -21.94 -15.66
N ALA A 90 -3.05 -21.16 -15.19
CA ALA A 90 -1.64 -21.56 -15.18
C ALA A 90 -1.41 -22.81 -14.31
N ALA A 91 -2.00 -22.84 -13.11
CA ALA A 91 -1.97 -24.01 -12.24
C ALA A 91 -2.66 -25.24 -12.88
N TYR A 92 -3.79 -25.05 -13.55
CA TYR A 92 -4.44 -26.11 -14.30
C TYR A 92 -3.59 -26.63 -15.47
N LEU A 93 -2.91 -25.77 -16.21
CA LEU A 93 -2.06 -26.22 -17.33
C LEU A 93 -0.89 -27.11 -16.86
N GLU A 94 -0.36 -26.86 -15.66
CA GLU A 94 0.70 -27.67 -15.06
C GLU A 94 0.18 -28.97 -14.42
N LEU A 95 -0.98 -28.92 -13.75
CA LEU A 95 -1.50 -30.04 -12.95
C LEU A 95 -2.55 -30.88 -13.69
N ASN A 96 -3.13 -30.34 -14.76
CA ASN A 96 -4.26 -30.83 -15.54
C ASN A 96 -5.45 -31.32 -14.68
N ASN A 97 -5.61 -30.70 -13.51
CA ASN A 97 -6.63 -31.06 -12.54
C ASN A 97 -7.11 -29.80 -11.80
N TRP A 98 -8.41 -29.49 -11.93
CA TRP A 98 -9.01 -28.33 -11.28
C TRP A 98 -9.07 -28.46 -9.77
N ASP A 99 -9.30 -29.67 -9.23
CA ASP A 99 -9.35 -29.89 -7.79
C ASP A 99 -8.02 -29.58 -7.10
N MET A 100 -6.90 -29.67 -7.83
CA MET A 100 -5.59 -29.25 -7.32
C MET A 100 -5.25 -27.79 -7.65
N ALA A 101 -5.83 -27.20 -8.70
CA ALA A 101 -5.59 -25.81 -9.09
C ALA A 101 -6.28 -24.79 -8.17
N TYR A 102 -7.34 -25.19 -7.46
CA TYR A 102 -8.09 -24.33 -6.53
C TYR A 102 -7.51 -24.24 -5.12
N PHE A 103 -6.49 -25.03 -4.77
CA PHE A 103 -5.90 -25.12 -3.42
C PHE A 103 -4.54 -24.42 -3.31
#